data_AF-A0AAU3FNC0-F1
#
_entry.id   AF-A0AAU3FNC0-F1
#
_cell.length_a   1.000
_cell.length_b   1.000
_cell.length_c   1.000
_cell.angle_alpha   90.00
_cell.angle_beta   90.00
_cell.angle_gamma   90.00
#
_symmetry.space_group_name_H-M   'P 1'
#
loop_
_entity.id
_entity.type
_entity.pdbx_description
1 polymer ?
#
loop_
_entity_poly.entity_id
_entity_poly.type
_entity_poly.pdbx_seq_one_letter_code
_entity_poly.pdbx_strand_id
1 'polypeptide(L)'
;MDGPAGTHRELDCAVDRPVLWPPNHKLVDVAVTVDLPDGVLGPRAFALTGVTGGDAADVAGFVTGAPDTAGRLRAERAGNGGDRVYTLRYAGHDEIGRPVGCSVTVTVPHDQRRA
;
A
#
# COMPACT_ATOMS: atom_id res chain seq x y z
N MET A 1 -1.35 20.21 -27.71
CA MET A 1 -2.28 19.16 -28.16
C MET A 1 -1.82 17.88 -27.51
N ASP A 2 -2.02 17.78 -26.20
CA ASP A 2 -1.72 16.57 -25.45
C ASP A 2 -2.77 15.53 -25.84
N GLY A 3 -2.33 14.47 -26.52
CA GLY A 3 -3.20 13.34 -26.86
C GLY A 3 -3.82 12.76 -25.59
N PRO A 4 -5.01 12.11 -25.67
CA PRO A 4 -5.62 11.53 -24.49
C PRO A 4 -4.62 10.53 -23.89
N ALA A 5 -4.21 10.79 -22.65
CA ALA A 5 -3.53 9.79 -21.84
C ALA A 5 -4.38 8.53 -21.93
N GLY A 6 -3.81 7.46 -22.51
CA GLY A 6 -4.50 6.19 -22.65
C GLY A 6 -5.15 5.85 -21.31
N THR A 7 -6.42 5.47 -21.34
CA THR A 7 -7.21 5.10 -20.16
C THR A 7 -6.52 3.95 -19.43
N HIS A 8 -5.56 4.29 -18.57
CA HIS A 8 -4.93 3.33 -17.67
C HIS A 8 -6.01 2.95 -16.67
N ARG A 9 -6.48 1.71 -16.75
CA ARG A 9 -7.30 1.14 -15.68
C ARG A 9 -6.39 0.97 -14.48
N GLU A 10 -6.69 1.73 -13.43
CA GLU A 10 -5.99 1.68 -12.16
C GLU A 10 -6.80 0.80 -11.20
N LEU A 11 -6.10 0.10 -10.30
CA LEU A 11 -6.78 -0.57 -9.20
C LEU A 11 -7.23 0.49 -8.20
N ASP A 12 -8.43 0.34 -7.67
CA ASP A 12 -8.87 1.11 -6.52
C ASP A 12 -8.36 0.42 -5.27
N CYS A 13 -7.42 1.07 -4.59
CA CYS A 13 -6.78 0.54 -3.40
C CYS A 13 -6.95 1.47 -2.23
N ALA A 14 -7.45 0.93 -1.13
CA ALA A 14 -7.62 1.66 0.10
C ALA A 14 -7.00 0.88 1.25
N VAL A 15 -6.42 1.60 2.20
CA VAL A 15 -5.91 1.02 3.44
C VAL A 15 -6.87 1.33 4.57
N ASP A 16 -7.16 0.34 5.41
CA ASP A 16 -8.06 0.50 6.55
C ASP A 16 -7.49 1.48 7.60
N ARG A 17 -6.17 1.56 7.68
CA ARG A 17 -5.42 2.33 8.68
C ARG A 17 -4.31 3.14 8.02
N PRO A 18 -4.65 4.29 7.40
CA PRO A 18 -3.67 5.14 6.72
C PRO A 18 -2.70 5.84 7.68
N VAL A 19 -2.97 5.85 8.99
CA VAL A 19 -2.13 6.48 10.01
C VAL A 19 -1.92 5.53 11.18
N LEU A 20 -0.66 5.32 11.60
CA LEU A 20 -0.30 4.60 12.82
C LEU A 20 0.16 5.60 13.88
N TRP A 21 -0.57 5.65 14.99
CA TRP A 21 -0.25 6.49 16.13
C TRP A 21 -0.77 5.84 17.43
N PRO A 22 -0.08 5.97 18.58
CA PRO A 22 1.22 6.64 18.75
C PRO A 22 2.39 5.80 18.22
N PRO A 23 3.54 6.44 17.92
CA PRO A 23 4.75 5.74 17.49
C PRO A 23 5.43 5.08 18.69
N ASN A 24 4.89 3.93 19.06
CA ASN A 24 5.23 3.18 20.26
C ASN A 24 6.02 1.90 19.96
N HIS A 25 6.57 1.79 18.75
CA HIS A 25 7.38 0.68 18.25
C HIS A 25 6.64 -0.66 18.18
N LYS A 26 5.30 -0.65 18.26
CA LYS A 26 4.48 -1.86 18.14
C LYS A 26 4.16 -2.16 16.68
N LEU A 27 4.08 -3.45 16.36
CA LEU A 27 3.48 -3.91 15.11
C LEU A 27 1.96 -3.74 15.18
N VAL A 28 1.40 -3.21 14.11
CA VAL A 28 0.01 -2.82 14.00
C VAL A 28 -0.58 -3.49 12.77
N ASP A 29 -1.68 -4.23 12.94
CA ASP A 29 -2.38 -4.87 11.82
C ASP A 29 -2.93 -3.82 10.86
N VAL A 30 -2.73 -4.04 9.56
CA VAL A 30 -3.11 -3.19 8.44
C VAL A 30 -3.67 -4.10 7.35
N ALA A 31 -4.81 -3.72 6.79
CA ALA A 31 -5.45 -4.38 5.67
C ALA A 31 -5.62 -3.41 4.49
N VAL A 32 -5.45 -3.92 3.27
CA VAL A 32 -5.62 -3.19 2.02
C VAL A 32 -6.75 -3.83 1.22
N THR A 33 -7.73 -3.03 0.81
CA THR A 33 -8.69 -3.45 -0.23
C THR A 33 -8.06 -3.18 -1.59
N VAL A 34 -8.24 -4.11 -2.53
CA VAL A 34 -7.73 -4.01 -3.89
C VAL A 34 -8.86 -4.42 -4.82
N ASP A 35 -9.44 -3.44 -5.50
CA ASP A 35 -10.61 -3.62 -6.35
C ASP A 35 -10.36 -3.06 -7.76
N LEU A 36 -11.17 -3.50 -8.71
CA LEU A 36 -11.15 -3.00 -10.09
C LEU A 36 -12.56 -2.45 -10.42
N PRO A 37 -12.77 -1.12 -10.34
CA PRO A 37 -14.11 -0.52 -10.32
C PRO A 37 -15.03 -0.87 -11.50
N ASP A 38 -14.45 -1.11 -12.67
CA ASP A 38 -15.15 -1.37 -13.93
C ASP A 38 -14.87 -2.78 -14.48
N GLY A 39 -14.39 -3.70 -13.63
CA GLY A 39 -13.99 -5.03 -14.07
C GLY A 39 -14.03 -6.07 -12.96
N VAL A 40 -13.35 -7.19 -13.21
CA VAL A 40 -13.23 -8.28 -12.24
C VAL A 40 -11.76 -8.68 -12.17
N LEU A 41 -11.23 -8.74 -10.94
CA LEU A 41 -9.94 -9.35 -10.69
C LEU A 41 -10.13 -10.87 -10.62
N GLY A 42 -9.49 -11.58 -11.53
CA GLY A 42 -9.38 -13.04 -11.44
C GLY A 42 -8.63 -13.48 -10.16
N PRO A 43 -8.77 -14.75 -9.74
CA PRO A 43 -7.95 -15.28 -8.67
C PRO A 43 -6.47 -15.17 -9.02
N ARG A 44 -5.69 -14.48 -8.17
CA ARG A 44 -4.26 -14.13 -8.40
C ARG A 44 -4.01 -13.11 -9.53
N ALA A 45 -5.02 -12.33 -9.92
CA ALA A 45 -4.87 -11.29 -10.93
C ALA A 45 -3.87 -10.19 -10.51
N PHE A 46 -3.67 -10.01 -9.21
CA PHE A 46 -2.69 -9.07 -8.65
C PHE A 46 -1.76 -9.74 -7.64
N ALA A 47 -0.64 -9.07 -7.38
CA ALA A 47 0.27 -9.38 -6.30
C ALA A 47 0.81 -8.10 -5.66
N LEU A 48 1.18 -8.21 -4.38
CA LEU A 48 1.99 -7.20 -3.72
C LEU A 48 3.39 -7.19 -4.34
N THR A 49 3.78 -6.10 -4.96
CA THR A 49 5.08 -5.97 -5.65
C THR A 49 6.15 -5.32 -4.80
N GLY A 50 5.77 -4.60 -3.74
CA GLY A 50 6.74 -4.01 -2.83
C GLY A 50 6.10 -3.37 -1.61
N VAL A 51 6.85 -3.42 -0.51
CA VAL A 51 6.62 -2.61 0.69
C VAL A 51 7.90 -1.84 0.97
N THR A 52 7.82 -0.51 0.97
CA THR A 52 8.96 0.37 1.25
C THR A 52 8.67 1.28 2.44
N GLY A 53 9.69 2.01 2.89
CA GLY A 53 9.58 2.94 4.02
C GLY A 53 9.91 2.31 5.36
N GLY A 54 10.01 0.99 5.44
CA GLY A 54 10.36 0.15 6.60
C GLY A 54 11.77 -0.46 6.51
N ASP A 55 12.39 -0.80 7.64
CA ASP A 55 13.37 -1.90 7.65
C ASP A 55 12.63 -3.25 7.63
N ALA A 56 13.33 -4.35 7.35
CA ALA A 56 12.72 -5.68 7.32
C ALA A 56 12.01 -6.06 8.63
N ALA A 57 12.48 -5.54 9.78
CA ALA A 57 11.86 -5.79 11.09
C ALA A 57 10.58 -4.98 11.35
N ASP A 58 10.25 -4.03 10.47
CA ASP A 58 9.11 -3.13 10.60
C ASP A 58 7.88 -3.59 9.81
N VAL A 59 8.05 -4.62 8.97
CA VAL A 59 7.02 -5.16 8.09
C VAL A 59 6.90 -6.66 8.36
N ALA A 60 5.71 -7.13 8.72
CA ALA A 60 5.48 -8.55 9.00
C ALA A 60 4.19 -9.04 8.33
N GLY A 61 4.21 -10.20 7.70
CA GLY A 61 3.02 -10.82 7.09
C GLY A 61 2.70 -10.34 5.68
N PHE A 62 3.30 -9.25 5.19
CA PHE A 62 3.26 -8.88 3.79
C PHE A 62 4.31 -9.65 2.99
N VAL A 63 3.89 -10.59 2.14
CA VAL A 63 4.80 -11.34 1.26
C VAL A 63 4.73 -10.78 -0.16
N THR A 64 5.86 -10.27 -0.64
CA THR A 64 5.97 -9.80 -2.03
C THR A 64 5.87 -10.99 -3.01
N GLY A 65 5.17 -10.77 -4.12
CA GLY A 65 4.84 -11.82 -5.10
C GLY A 65 3.61 -12.66 -4.75
N ALA A 66 3.02 -12.47 -3.56
CA ALA A 66 1.73 -13.06 -3.19
C ALA A 66 0.60 -12.02 -3.31
N PRO A 67 -0.67 -12.44 -3.46
CA PRO A 67 -1.84 -11.57 -3.38
C PRO A 67 -2.15 -11.17 -1.91
N ASP A 68 -1.13 -10.86 -1.13
CA ASP A 68 -1.26 -10.55 0.29
C ASP A 68 -1.78 -9.13 0.49
N THR A 69 -2.94 -9.04 1.14
CA THR A 69 -3.61 -7.77 1.43
C THR A 69 -3.65 -7.43 2.91
N ALA A 70 -3.12 -8.29 3.78
CA ALA A 70 -3.12 -8.10 5.22
C ALA A 70 -1.74 -8.39 5.79
N GLY A 71 -1.30 -7.52 6.70
CA GLY A 71 -0.02 -7.65 7.37
C GLY A 71 0.07 -6.69 8.54
N ARG A 72 1.29 -6.49 9.03
CA ARG A 72 1.59 -5.62 10.15
C ARG A 72 2.71 -4.67 9.78
N LEU A 73 2.52 -3.41 10.17
CA LEU A 73 3.52 -2.35 10.03
C LEU A 73 3.86 -1.81 11.41
N ARG A 74 5.12 -1.46 11.63
CA ARG A 74 5.54 -0.92 12.91
C ARG A 74 5.15 0.55 13.03
N ALA A 75 4.50 0.90 14.14
CA ALA A 75 4.30 2.29 14.53
C ALA A 75 5.62 2.86 15.09
N GLU A 76 6.61 3.06 14.21
CA GLU A 76 7.92 3.60 14.53
C GLU A 76 8.22 4.82 13.66
N ARG A 77 8.85 5.84 14.24
CA ARG A 77 9.27 7.05 13.52
C ARG A 77 10.52 6.74 12.70
N ALA A 78 10.75 7.50 11.64
CA ALA A 78 12.09 7.56 11.06
C ALA A 78 12.97 8.35 12.06
N GLY A 79 13.92 7.67 12.71
CA GLY A 79 14.64 8.17 13.91
C GLY A 79 14.99 9.67 13.92
N ASN A 80 15.54 10.20 12.82
CA ASN A 80 16.04 11.59 12.72
C ASN A 80 15.30 12.46 11.68
N GLY A 81 14.23 11.98 11.04
CA GLY A 81 13.69 12.63 9.83
C GLY A 81 12.19 12.48 9.69
N GLY A 82 11.43 13.40 10.28
CA GLY A 82 10.01 13.60 9.98
C GLY A 82 9.11 12.37 10.13
N ASP A 83 8.00 12.40 9.38
CA ASP A 83 7.03 11.32 9.34
C ASP A 83 7.63 10.08 8.66
N ARG A 84 7.35 8.89 9.19
CA ARG A 84 7.60 7.65 8.44
C ARG A 84 6.44 7.41 7.49
N VAL A 85 6.74 7.02 6.25
CA VAL A 85 5.70 6.66 5.26
C VAL A 85 6.01 5.29 4.70
N TYR A 86 5.16 4.31 4.99
CA TYR A 86 5.15 3.03 4.31
C TYR A 86 4.42 3.17 2.99
N THR A 87 4.96 2.58 1.92
CA THR A 87 4.29 2.52 0.62
C THR A 87 4.13 1.05 0.23
N LEU A 88 2.88 0.63 0.01
CA LEU A 88 2.53 -0.70 -0.48
C LEU A 88 2.12 -0.57 -1.94
N ARG A 89 2.75 -1.36 -2.80
CA ARG A 89 2.52 -1.34 -4.24
C ARG A 89 1.91 -2.65 -4.69
N TYR A 90 0.82 -2.57 -5.43
CA TYR A 90 0.18 -3.73 -6.05
C TYR A 90 0.24 -3.58 -7.56
N ALA A 91 0.48 -4.70 -8.25
CA ALA A 91 0.41 -4.77 -9.70
C ALA A 91 -0.22 -6.09 -10.11
N GLY A 92 -0.83 -6.07 -11.28
CA GLY A 92 -1.58 -7.20 -11.79
C GLY A 92 -1.97 -7.01 -13.24
N HIS A 93 -2.98 -7.78 -13.64
CA HIS A 93 -3.62 -7.67 -14.94
C HIS A 93 -5.13 -7.75 -14.81
N ASP A 94 -5.83 -7.16 -15.77
CA ASP A 94 -7.27 -7.25 -15.90
C ASP A 94 -7.74 -8.56 -16.54
N GLU A 95 -9.05 -8.69 -16.78
CA GLU A 95 -9.68 -9.86 -17.38
C GLU A 95 -9.21 -10.18 -18.81
N ILE A 96 -8.54 -9.26 -19.51
CA ILE A 96 -7.97 -9.46 -20.85
C ILE A 96 -6.43 -9.37 -20.87
N GLY A 97 -5.78 -9.36 -19.71
CA GLY A 97 -4.32 -9.35 -19.59
C GLY A 97 -3.64 -7.98 -19.67
N ARG A 98 -4.38 -6.87 -19.66
CA ARG A 98 -3.77 -5.52 -19.61
C ARG A 98 -3.23 -5.22 -18.21
N PRO A 99 -2.05 -4.61 -18.08
CA PRO A 99 -1.45 -4.31 -16.79
C PRO A 99 -2.27 -3.26 -16.03
N VAL A 100 -2.46 -3.50 -14.74
CA VAL A 100 -3.11 -2.62 -13.76
C VAL A 100 -2.27 -2.55 -12.49
N GLY A 101 -2.41 -1.49 -11.70
CA GLY A 101 -1.69 -1.35 -10.44
C GLY A 101 -2.27 -0.25 -9.56
N CYS A 102 -1.76 -0.15 -8.34
CA CYS A 102 -2.04 0.94 -7.42
C CYS A 102 -0.94 1.05 -6.36
N SER A 103 -0.93 2.16 -5.63
CA SER A 103 -0.11 2.32 -4.43
C SER A 103 -0.92 2.92 -3.30
N VAL A 104 -0.76 2.39 -2.09
CA VAL A 104 -1.33 2.96 -0.86
C VAL A 104 -0.23 3.31 0.11
N THR A 105 -0.48 4.30 0.96
CA THR A 105 0.48 4.76 1.96
C THR A 105 -0.07 4.64 3.37
N VAL A 106 0.83 4.32 4.30
CA VAL A 106 0.55 4.33 5.74
C VAL A 106 1.59 5.19 6.43
N THR A 107 1.14 6.24 7.11
CA THR A 107 2.02 7.24 7.72
C THR A 107 2.12 7.05 9.23
N VAL A 108 3.32 7.21 9.78
CA VAL A 108 3.59 7.35 11.21
C VAL A 108 4.07 8.79 11.43
N PRO A 109 3.17 9.73 11.77
CA PRO A 109 3.51 11.16 11.85
C PRO A 109 4.53 11.44 12.94
N HIS A 110 5.42 12.42 12.75
CA HIS A 110 6.37 12.94 13.74
C HIS A 110 5.66 13.60 14.93
N ASP A 111 4.57 14.31 14.67
CA ASP A 111 3.70 14.86 15.69
C ASP A 111 2.29 15.00 15.13
N GLN A 112 1.33 15.22 16.02
CA GLN A 112 -0.06 15.50 15.64
C GLN A 112 -0.39 16.98 15.72
N ARG A 113 0.61 17.88 15.70
CA ARG A 113 0.27 19.30 15.65
C ARG A 113 -0.36 19.54 14.28
N ARG A 114 -1.64 19.90 14.28
CA ARG A 114 -2.38 20.25 13.08
C ARG A 114 -1.57 21.25 12.26
N ALA A 115 -1.37 20.95 10.98
CA ALA A 115 -1.23 21.98 9.96
C ALA A 115 -2.55 22.78 9.87
#